data_AF-A0A256FLQ6-F1
#
_entry.id   AF-A0A256FLQ6-F1
#
_cell.length_a   1.000
_cell.length_b   1.000
_cell.length_c   1.000
_cell.angle_alpha   90.00
_cell.angle_beta   90.00
_cell.angle_gamma   90.00
#
_symmetry.space_group_name_H-M   'P 1'
#
loop_
_entity.id
_entity.type
_entity.pdbx_description
1 polymer ?
#
loop_
_entity_poly.entity_id
_entity_poly.type
_entity_poly.pdbx_seq_one_letter_code
_entity_poly.pdbx_strand_id
1 'polypeptide(L)'
;MHEIICPHCNKAFKIDEAGYSDILKQVRDSDFEKQLHERLELAELDKRNAVELVKAKVASELQKTTSAKDSEIQELKAKLEAGEVARKLAVTEALNTVEKERDTLLNALDNARRDQDVASKMAEAKLVSELHKAASAKEVEIQNLKSRIDAGELSQKLAVTEAVSAVEKERDILKNGLARIELEKQLAETALKDKYETQLKDRDDAIERLRDMKAKLSTKMIGETLEQHCATEFDRIRPTAFPRAYFEKDNDARNGSKGDFIFRDMDDTGSEIVSIMFEMKNENDETATKKKNEDFLRELDKDRSAKDCEYAVLVSLLEPESELYNTGIIDVSHRYPKMYIVRPQFFIPIITLLRNAAMNSLKYKTELAFVRAQNVDITNFESQLDDFKSAFGRNWRLASDGFEEAIKRIDEAIKDLEKTKEALHKSANNLRLANDKAEDLTVKRLTRGNPTMAAKFSELTQNGVSEDE
;
A
#
# COMPACT_ATOMS: atom_id res chain seq x y z
N MET A 1 209.31 -71.71 125.63
CA MET A 1 210.27 -72.68 126.22
C MET A 1 210.22 -73.93 125.37
N HIS A 2 211.37 -74.49 125.02
CA HIS A 2 211.71 -75.91 124.88
C HIS A 2 212.90 -75.98 123.94
N GLU A 3 214.05 -76.01 124.59
CA GLU A 3 215.37 -75.98 123.99
C GLU A 3 215.72 -77.34 123.42
N ILE A 4 216.40 -77.27 122.28
CA ILE A 4 216.87 -78.41 121.51
C ILE A 4 218.41 -78.30 121.46
N ILE A 5 219.11 -79.45 121.62
CA ILE A 5 220.52 -79.60 122.04
C ILE A 5 221.36 -80.31 120.95
N CYS A 6 222.66 -79.94 120.81
CA CYS A 6 223.61 -80.27 119.73
C CYS A 6 224.44 -81.58 119.95
N PRO A 7 224.67 -82.41 118.90
CA PRO A 7 225.36 -83.70 119.00
C PRO A 7 226.86 -83.76 118.64
N HIS A 8 227.48 -82.73 118.05
CA HIS A 8 228.89 -82.81 117.58
C HIS A 8 229.83 -81.74 118.20
N CYS A 9 229.28 -80.87 119.07
CA CYS A 9 230.02 -80.06 120.05
C CYS A 9 229.22 -79.64 121.31
N ASN A 10 228.03 -80.20 121.57
CA ASN A 10 227.34 -80.07 122.87
C ASN A 10 227.11 -78.63 123.40
N LYS A 11 226.54 -77.69 122.63
CA LYS A 11 226.02 -76.41 123.18
C LYS A 11 224.53 -76.15 122.90
N ALA A 12 223.84 -75.64 123.91
CA ALA A 12 222.45 -75.19 123.92
C ALA A 12 222.36 -73.66 123.76
N PHE A 13 221.32 -73.15 123.07
CA PHE A 13 220.93 -71.73 123.11
C PHE A 13 219.47 -71.55 122.68
N LYS A 14 218.91 -70.40 123.05
CA LYS A 14 217.50 -70.14 123.39
C LYS A 14 217.02 -68.89 122.64
N ILE A 15 215.69 -68.67 122.65
CA ILE A 15 214.98 -67.36 122.65
C ILE A 15 214.41 -66.83 121.30
N ASP A 16 213.07 -66.84 121.25
CA ASP A 16 212.10 -65.71 121.30
C ASP A 16 211.91 -64.70 120.15
N GLU A 17 210.67 -64.21 120.12
CA GLU A 17 209.98 -63.28 119.23
C GLU A 17 210.64 -61.90 119.06
N ALA A 18 210.19 -61.23 118.00
CA ALA A 18 210.26 -59.80 117.70
C ALA A 18 211.45 -59.29 116.86
N GLY A 19 211.15 -59.10 115.56
CA GLY A 19 211.77 -58.05 114.75
C GLY A 19 212.60 -58.54 113.59
N TYR A 20 211.98 -58.84 112.45
CA TYR A 20 212.57 -58.51 111.14
C TYR A 20 211.47 -58.40 110.07
N SER A 21 210.56 -57.49 110.35
CA SER A 21 209.65 -56.82 109.43
C SER A 21 210.40 -55.82 108.54
N ASP A 22 211.51 -56.22 107.91
CA ASP A 22 212.10 -55.42 106.83
C ASP A 22 213.21 -56.20 106.12
N ILE A 23 213.18 -56.15 104.78
CA ILE A 23 214.22 -56.60 103.85
C ILE A 23 214.04 -58.05 103.34
N LEU A 24 213.14 -58.22 102.37
CA LEU A 24 213.54 -58.54 100.99
C LEU A 24 212.39 -58.26 99.99
N LYS A 25 212.10 -56.96 99.83
CA LYS A 25 211.64 -56.40 98.55
C LYS A 25 212.67 -56.77 97.48
N GLN A 26 212.27 -57.57 96.49
CA GLN A 26 212.65 -57.55 95.07
C GLN A 26 212.67 -58.96 94.48
N VAL A 27 211.65 -59.27 93.67
CA VAL A 27 211.74 -59.77 92.27
C VAL A 27 210.34 -60.28 91.85
N ARG A 28 209.82 -59.68 90.75
CA ARG A 28 208.72 -60.09 89.85
C ARG A 28 207.29 -59.56 90.09
N ASP A 29 207.12 -58.28 89.76
CA ASP A 29 205.85 -57.68 89.29
C ASP A 29 206.05 -57.14 87.86
N SER A 30 205.33 -57.72 86.88
CA SER A 30 205.01 -57.15 85.54
C SER A 30 204.17 -58.15 84.72
N ASP A 31 204.38 -59.45 84.94
CA ASP A 31 203.62 -60.50 84.25
C ASP A 31 202.18 -60.63 84.77
N PHE A 32 201.90 -60.25 86.03
CA PHE A 32 200.56 -60.31 86.61
C PHE A 32 199.63 -59.18 86.13
N GLU A 33 200.15 -57.95 86.00
CA GLU A 33 199.37 -56.82 85.47
C GLU A 33 199.01 -57.02 84.00
N LYS A 34 199.90 -57.61 83.19
CA LYS A 34 199.58 -58.00 81.80
C LYS A 34 198.40 -58.96 81.73
N GLN A 35 198.40 -60.02 82.55
CA GLN A 35 197.30 -60.99 82.57
C GLN A 35 195.97 -60.40 83.06
N LEU A 36 196.01 -59.43 83.98
CA LEU A 36 194.81 -58.74 84.45
C LEU A 36 194.25 -57.78 83.39
N HIS A 37 195.10 -57.06 82.67
CA HIS A 37 194.68 -56.16 81.58
C HIS A 37 194.12 -56.95 80.39
N GLU A 38 194.74 -58.07 80.01
CA GLU A 38 194.25 -58.97 78.96
C GLU A 38 192.86 -59.53 79.31
N ARG A 39 192.63 -59.91 80.57
CA ARG A 39 191.31 -60.36 81.04
C ARG A 39 190.27 -59.25 81.08
N LEU A 40 190.66 -58.01 81.41
CA LEU A 40 189.76 -56.85 81.39
C LEU A 40 189.38 -56.45 79.96
N GLU A 41 190.32 -56.47 79.01
CA GLU A 41 190.03 -56.24 77.59
C GLU A 41 189.13 -57.32 77.00
N LEU A 42 189.38 -58.60 77.32
CA LEU A 42 188.49 -59.71 76.95
C LEU A 42 187.08 -59.53 77.55
N ALA A 43 186.97 -59.11 78.81
CA ALA A 43 185.68 -58.86 79.44
C ALA A 43 184.95 -57.64 78.85
N GLU A 44 185.66 -56.57 78.48
CA GLU A 44 185.06 -55.42 77.76
C GLU A 44 184.61 -55.81 76.36
N LEU A 45 185.40 -56.60 75.64
CA LEU A 45 185.05 -57.13 74.32
C LEU A 45 183.82 -58.03 74.40
N ASP A 46 183.78 -58.96 75.36
CA ASP A 46 182.64 -59.83 75.60
C ASP A 46 181.39 -59.04 76.00
N LYS A 47 181.53 -57.99 76.81
CA LYS A 47 180.41 -57.10 77.17
C LYS A 47 179.90 -56.31 75.95
N ARG A 48 180.80 -55.80 75.10
CA ARG A 48 180.42 -55.12 73.84
C ARG A 48 179.71 -56.08 72.90
N ASN A 49 180.25 -57.29 72.71
CA ASN A 49 179.63 -58.34 71.90
C ASN A 49 178.27 -58.74 72.47
N ALA A 50 178.13 -58.90 73.79
CA ALA A 50 176.86 -59.21 74.43
C ALA A 50 175.82 -58.09 74.21
N VAL A 51 176.22 -56.82 74.31
CA VAL A 51 175.34 -55.68 74.02
C VAL A 51 174.96 -55.62 72.54
N GLU A 52 175.88 -55.88 71.61
CA GLU A 52 175.57 -55.97 70.18
C GLU A 52 174.62 -57.12 69.88
N LEU A 53 174.82 -58.29 70.49
CA LEU A 53 173.95 -59.46 70.32
C LEU A 53 172.56 -59.19 70.89
N VAL A 54 172.45 -58.48 72.01
CA VAL A 54 171.18 -58.01 72.57
C VAL A 54 170.55 -56.97 71.63
N LYS A 55 171.29 -55.98 71.11
CA LYS A 55 170.77 -55.01 70.14
C LYS A 55 170.29 -55.68 68.84
N ALA A 56 171.02 -56.67 68.34
CA ALA A 56 170.64 -57.44 67.16
C ALA A 56 169.41 -58.31 67.41
N LYS A 57 169.30 -58.94 68.60
CA LYS A 57 168.09 -59.66 69.02
C LYS A 57 166.89 -58.73 69.15
N VAL A 58 167.06 -57.57 69.79
CA VAL A 58 166.01 -56.55 69.94
C VAL A 58 165.61 -56.02 68.56
N ALA A 59 166.55 -55.71 67.67
CA ALA A 59 166.25 -55.29 66.30
C ALA A 59 165.53 -56.38 65.51
N SER A 60 165.91 -57.65 65.66
CA SER A 60 165.21 -58.77 65.04
C SER A 60 163.80 -58.96 65.60
N GLU A 61 163.59 -58.83 66.91
CA GLU A 61 162.27 -58.89 67.54
C GLU A 61 161.41 -57.67 67.13
N LEU A 62 162.01 -56.48 67.05
CA LEU A 62 161.33 -55.28 66.57
C LEU A 62 160.93 -55.45 65.10
N GLN A 63 161.79 -56.04 64.27
CA GLN A 63 161.52 -56.32 62.86
C GLN A 63 160.45 -57.41 62.68
N LYS A 64 160.44 -58.44 63.53
CA LYS A 64 159.37 -59.44 63.56
C LYS A 64 158.03 -58.83 63.97
N THR A 65 158.01 -57.96 64.98
CA THR A 65 156.78 -57.30 65.43
C THR A 65 156.28 -56.26 64.43
N THR A 66 157.17 -55.51 63.76
CA THR A 66 156.78 -54.60 62.68
C THR A 66 156.28 -55.35 61.46
N SER A 67 156.96 -56.40 61.01
CA SER A 67 156.45 -57.23 59.89
C SER A 67 155.12 -57.91 60.21
N ALA A 68 154.91 -58.37 61.45
CA ALA A 68 153.61 -58.88 61.89
C ALA A 68 152.53 -57.79 61.86
N LYS A 69 152.82 -56.59 62.39
CA LYS A 69 151.89 -55.44 62.33
C LYS A 69 151.63 -54.95 60.92
N ASP A 70 152.63 -54.93 60.03
CA ASP A 70 152.47 -54.55 58.64
C ASP A 70 151.61 -55.57 57.88
N SER A 71 151.76 -56.87 58.20
CA SER A 71 150.89 -57.93 57.68
C SER A 71 149.45 -57.74 58.18
N GLU A 72 149.27 -57.44 59.47
CA GLU A 72 147.95 -57.16 60.06
C GLU A 72 147.32 -55.89 59.46
N ILE A 73 148.10 -54.84 59.22
CA ILE A 73 147.65 -53.61 58.54
C ILE A 73 147.24 -53.91 57.10
N GLN A 74 148.02 -54.73 56.36
CA GLN A 74 147.65 -55.14 55.01
C GLN A 74 146.36 -55.98 55.01
N GLU A 75 146.18 -56.89 55.96
CA GLU A 75 144.95 -57.67 56.10
C GLU A 75 143.75 -56.79 56.45
N LEU A 76 143.90 -55.84 57.39
CA LEU A 76 142.85 -54.89 57.74
C LEU A 76 142.51 -53.94 56.59
N LYS A 77 143.51 -53.48 55.82
CA LYS A 77 143.28 -52.69 54.60
C LYS A 77 142.53 -53.49 53.55
N ALA A 78 142.92 -54.74 53.29
CA ALA A 78 142.21 -55.60 52.36
C ALA A 78 140.77 -55.88 52.81
N LYS A 79 140.52 -56.06 54.11
CA LYS A 79 139.16 -56.20 54.67
C LYS A 79 138.33 -54.93 54.54
N LEU A 80 138.94 -53.76 54.74
CA LEU A 80 138.27 -52.46 54.55
C LEU A 80 137.93 -52.23 53.07
N GLU A 81 138.87 -52.46 52.16
CA GLU A 81 138.64 -52.34 50.71
C GLU A 81 137.57 -53.33 50.23
N ALA A 82 137.64 -54.59 50.67
CA ALA A 82 136.61 -55.57 50.38
C ALA A 82 135.24 -55.17 50.95
N GLY A 83 135.20 -54.61 52.17
CA GLY A 83 133.99 -54.08 52.78
C GLY A 83 133.42 -52.85 52.04
N GLU A 84 134.26 -51.94 51.56
CA GLU A 84 133.85 -50.80 50.74
C GLU A 84 133.31 -51.23 49.38
N VAL A 85 133.96 -52.19 48.72
CA VAL A 85 133.49 -52.76 47.45
C VAL A 85 132.16 -53.48 47.65
N ALA A 86 132.02 -54.30 48.70
CA ALA A 86 130.77 -54.96 49.03
C ALA A 86 129.65 -53.96 49.32
N ARG A 87 129.94 -52.86 50.04
CA ARG A 87 128.97 -51.79 50.30
C ARG A 87 128.58 -51.05 49.02
N LYS A 88 129.54 -50.71 48.15
CA LYS A 88 129.27 -50.09 46.86
C LYS A 88 128.42 -50.99 45.96
N LEU A 89 128.73 -52.30 45.92
CA LEU A 89 127.96 -53.27 45.15
C LEU A 89 126.53 -53.38 45.70
N ALA A 90 126.36 -53.54 47.02
CA ALA A 90 125.04 -53.60 47.65
C ALA A 90 124.21 -52.33 47.41
N VAL A 91 124.83 -51.14 47.45
CA VAL A 91 124.16 -49.88 47.12
C VAL A 91 123.79 -49.83 45.64
N THR A 92 124.67 -50.27 44.74
CA THR A 92 124.41 -50.27 43.29
C THR A 92 123.31 -51.26 42.92
N GLU A 93 123.30 -52.45 43.53
CA GLU A 93 122.23 -53.43 43.35
C GLU A 93 120.89 -52.91 43.87
N ALA A 94 120.86 -52.32 45.07
CA ALA A 94 119.65 -51.71 45.63
C ALA A 94 119.14 -50.52 44.79
N LEU A 95 120.04 -49.67 44.28
CA LEU A 95 119.68 -48.60 43.37
C LEU A 95 119.15 -49.15 42.04
N ASN A 96 119.78 -50.16 41.45
CA ASN A 96 119.32 -50.79 40.22
C ASN A 96 117.91 -51.41 40.38
N THR A 97 117.59 -52.01 41.53
CA THR A 97 116.25 -52.52 41.80
C THR A 97 115.24 -51.38 41.89
N VAL A 98 115.57 -50.31 42.62
CA VAL A 98 114.69 -49.14 42.78
C VAL A 98 114.50 -48.39 41.46
N GLU A 99 115.54 -48.28 40.63
CA GLU A 99 115.47 -47.66 39.30
C GLU A 99 114.57 -48.47 38.37
N LYS A 100 114.68 -49.80 38.38
CA LYS A 100 113.76 -50.67 37.62
C LYS A 100 112.32 -50.53 38.10
N GLU A 101 112.08 -50.51 39.41
CA GLU A 101 110.75 -50.29 39.99
C GLU A 101 110.20 -48.90 39.63
N ARG A 102 111.01 -47.85 39.70
CA ARG A 102 110.64 -46.50 39.26
C ARG A 102 110.25 -46.49 37.78
N ASP A 103 111.06 -47.09 36.92
CA ASP A 103 110.85 -47.05 35.47
C ASP A 103 109.61 -47.87 35.07
N THR A 104 109.37 -49.00 35.74
CA THR A 104 108.12 -49.77 35.56
C THR A 104 106.90 -49.00 36.04
N LEU A 105 106.96 -48.33 37.20
CA LEU A 105 105.87 -47.50 37.71
C LEU A 105 105.62 -46.26 36.83
N LEU A 106 106.66 -45.62 36.31
CA LEU A 106 106.53 -44.49 35.39
C LEU A 106 105.83 -44.92 34.10
N ASN A 107 106.24 -46.04 33.51
CA ASN A 107 105.59 -46.59 32.32
C ASN A 107 104.13 -46.98 32.59
N ALA A 108 103.85 -47.59 33.75
CA ALA A 108 102.48 -47.94 34.15
C ALA A 108 101.61 -46.68 34.34
N LEU A 109 102.15 -45.63 34.95
CA LEU A 109 101.45 -44.35 35.15
C LEU A 109 101.18 -43.65 33.81
N ASP A 110 102.14 -43.63 32.90
CA ASP A 110 101.96 -43.04 31.57
C ASP A 110 100.93 -43.79 30.75
N ASN A 111 100.92 -45.13 30.82
CA ASN A 111 99.88 -45.94 30.19
C ASN A 111 98.51 -45.69 30.81
N ALA A 112 98.40 -45.67 32.14
CA ALA A 112 97.15 -45.37 32.82
C ALA A 112 96.62 -43.96 32.49
N ARG A 113 97.51 -42.96 32.38
CA ARG A 113 97.15 -41.61 31.93
C ARG A 113 96.65 -41.60 30.50
N ARG A 114 97.34 -42.28 29.57
CA ARG A 114 96.89 -42.40 28.17
C ARG A 114 95.53 -43.08 28.08
N ASP A 115 95.33 -44.17 28.81
CA ASP A 115 94.07 -44.92 28.84
C ASP A 115 92.93 -44.06 29.40
N GLN A 116 93.19 -43.29 30.47
CA GLN A 116 92.23 -42.34 31.02
C GLN A 116 91.88 -41.24 30.00
N ASP A 117 92.88 -40.70 29.31
CA ASP A 117 92.70 -39.62 28.33
C ASP A 117 91.90 -40.10 27.11
N VAL A 118 92.18 -41.32 26.64
CA VAL A 118 91.42 -42.00 25.58
C VAL A 118 89.99 -42.28 26.04
N ALA A 119 89.80 -42.79 27.26
CA ALA A 119 88.47 -43.05 27.81
C ALA A 119 87.64 -41.76 27.94
N SER A 120 88.25 -40.67 28.41
CA SER A 120 87.61 -39.34 28.50
C SER A 120 87.19 -38.84 27.12
N LYS A 121 88.11 -38.83 26.15
CA LYS A 121 87.81 -38.40 24.78
C LYS A 121 86.74 -39.26 24.11
N MET A 122 86.74 -40.57 24.37
CA MET A 122 85.71 -41.48 23.85
C MET A 122 84.35 -41.22 24.49
N ALA A 123 84.30 -40.93 25.79
CA ALA A 123 83.07 -40.56 26.49
C ALA A 123 82.51 -39.23 25.97
N GLU A 124 83.36 -38.22 25.79
CA GLU A 124 83.00 -36.92 25.20
C GLU A 124 82.48 -37.09 23.76
N ALA A 125 83.16 -37.88 22.93
CA ALA A 125 82.73 -38.14 21.55
C ALA A 125 81.37 -38.86 21.50
N LYS A 126 81.13 -39.83 22.40
CA LYS A 126 79.82 -40.50 22.52
C LYS A 126 78.74 -39.51 22.95
N LEU A 127 79.01 -38.67 23.95
CA LEU A 127 78.07 -37.66 24.42
C LEU A 127 77.72 -36.67 23.30
N VAL A 128 78.71 -36.16 22.56
CA VAL A 128 78.49 -35.27 21.41
C VAL A 128 77.68 -35.98 20.31
N SER A 129 77.95 -37.25 20.05
CA SER A 129 77.18 -38.04 19.07
C SER A 129 75.71 -38.21 19.50
N GLU A 130 75.46 -38.51 20.77
CA GLU A 130 74.10 -38.63 21.32
C GLU A 130 73.36 -37.29 21.32
N LEU A 131 74.03 -36.20 21.71
CA LEU A 131 73.48 -34.85 21.63
C LEU A 131 73.14 -34.46 20.19
N HIS A 132 74.01 -34.78 19.23
CA HIS A 132 73.73 -34.53 17.81
C HIS A 132 72.54 -35.36 17.31
N LYS A 133 72.43 -36.64 17.70
CA LYS A 133 71.27 -37.48 17.37
C LYS A 133 69.99 -36.91 17.97
N ALA A 134 70.00 -36.54 19.25
CA ALA A 134 68.84 -35.95 19.92
C ALA A 134 68.43 -34.62 19.27
N ALA A 135 69.40 -33.75 18.95
CA ALA A 135 69.16 -32.49 18.25
C ALA A 135 68.56 -32.72 16.85
N SER A 136 69.10 -33.66 16.08
CA SER A 136 68.57 -34.00 14.75
C SER A 136 67.14 -34.55 14.81
N ALA A 137 66.84 -35.40 15.80
CA ALA A 137 65.49 -35.92 16.00
C ALA A 137 64.51 -34.81 16.37
N LYS A 138 64.93 -33.87 17.24
CA LYS A 138 64.14 -32.70 17.61
C LYS A 138 63.92 -31.75 16.43
N GLU A 139 64.92 -31.54 15.59
CA GLU A 139 64.78 -30.68 14.40
C GLU A 139 63.78 -31.27 13.40
N VAL A 140 63.80 -32.60 13.18
CA VAL A 140 62.80 -33.30 12.35
C VAL A 140 61.41 -33.19 12.97
N GLU A 141 61.28 -33.35 14.30
CA GLU A 141 60.01 -33.20 15.00
C GLU A 141 59.47 -31.76 14.87
N ILE A 142 60.33 -30.74 15.01
CA ILE A 142 59.99 -29.33 14.83
C ILE A 142 59.53 -29.06 13.39
N GLN A 143 60.24 -29.58 12.39
CA GLN A 143 59.85 -29.43 10.98
C GLN A 143 58.49 -30.09 10.70
N ASN A 144 58.26 -31.29 11.22
CA ASN A 144 56.97 -31.97 11.10
C ASN A 144 55.85 -31.19 11.79
N LEU A 145 56.07 -30.68 13.00
CA LEU A 145 55.07 -29.87 13.71
C LEU A 145 54.78 -28.55 12.96
N LYS A 146 55.80 -27.87 12.44
CA LYS A 146 55.61 -26.68 11.59
C LYS A 146 54.76 -26.98 10.37
N SER A 147 55.09 -28.03 9.62
CA SER A 147 54.31 -28.42 8.44
C SER A 147 52.85 -28.74 8.75
N ARG A 148 52.57 -29.36 9.92
CA ARG A 148 51.20 -29.64 10.37
C ARG A 148 50.46 -28.37 10.78
N ILE A 149 51.14 -27.42 11.42
CA ILE A 149 50.57 -26.12 11.77
C ILE A 149 50.25 -25.35 10.49
N ASP A 150 51.19 -25.24 9.55
CA ASP A 150 51.00 -24.53 8.27
C ASP A 150 49.85 -25.14 7.46
N ALA A 151 49.76 -26.47 7.39
CA ALA A 151 48.65 -27.17 6.73
C ALA A 151 47.31 -26.93 7.45
N GLY A 152 47.31 -26.92 8.79
CA GLY A 152 46.13 -26.61 9.59
C GLY A 152 45.65 -25.17 9.40
N GLU A 153 46.56 -24.19 9.43
CA GLU A 153 46.27 -22.79 9.17
C GLU A 153 45.73 -22.56 7.76
N LEU A 154 46.31 -23.22 6.75
CA LEU A 154 45.83 -23.15 5.38
C LEU A 154 44.43 -23.74 5.25
N SER A 155 44.18 -24.91 5.85
CA SER A 155 42.86 -25.53 5.86
C SER A 155 41.83 -24.66 6.57
N GLN A 156 42.20 -24.02 7.68
CA GLN A 156 41.31 -23.12 8.42
C GLN A 156 41.01 -21.86 7.61
N LYS A 157 42.03 -21.24 7.00
CA LYS A 157 41.85 -20.09 6.09
C LYS A 157 40.95 -20.46 4.92
N LEU A 158 41.13 -21.63 4.31
CA LEU A 158 40.29 -22.09 3.20
C LEU A 158 38.85 -22.29 3.66
N ALA A 159 38.62 -23.00 4.77
CA ALA A 159 37.29 -23.22 5.33
C ALA A 159 36.57 -21.92 5.68
N VAL A 160 37.28 -20.96 6.29
CA VAL A 160 36.73 -19.62 6.58
C VAL A 160 36.44 -18.87 5.29
N THR A 161 37.34 -18.89 4.30
CA THR A 161 37.14 -18.21 3.01
C THR A 161 35.95 -18.78 2.26
N GLU A 162 35.81 -20.10 2.21
CA GLU A 162 34.69 -20.78 1.56
C GLU A 162 33.36 -20.44 2.25
N ALA A 163 33.31 -20.53 3.58
CA ALA A 163 32.13 -20.19 4.37
C ALA A 163 31.73 -18.71 4.20
N VAL A 164 32.70 -17.79 4.26
CA VAL A 164 32.46 -16.36 4.02
C VAL A 164 31.98 -16.14 2.58
N SER A 165 32.59 -16.77 1.58
CA SER A 165 32.16 -16.61 0.18
C SER A 165 30.74 -17.10 -0.08
N ALA A 166 30.31 -18.17 0.60
CA ALA A 166 28.95 -18.68 0.51
C ALA A 166 27.96 -17.67 1.11
N VAL A 167 28.26 -17.15 2.30
CA VAL A 167 27.44 -16.12 2.97
C VAL A 167 27.42 -14.82 2.17
N GLU A 168 28.53 -14.41 1.57
CA GLU A 168 28.60 -13.21 0.72
C GLU A 168 27.73 -13.37 -0.53
N LYS A 169 27.76 -14.54 -1.18
CA LYS A 169 26.88 -14.83 -2.33
C LYS A 169 25.40 -14.80 -1.94
N GLU A 170 25.04 -15.43 -0.83
CA GLU A 170 23.66 -15.40 -0.32
C GLU A 170 23.22 -13.97 0.02
N ARG A 171 24.07 -13.21 0.72
CA ARG A 171 23.84 -11.79 1.02
C ARG A 171 23.62 -10.98 -0.25
N ASP A 172 24.45 -11.16 -1.26
CA ASP A 172 24.37 -10.38 -2.49
C ASP A 172 23.12 -10.74 -3.31
N ILE A 173 22.73 -12.02 -3.35
CA ILE A 173 21.46 -12.47 -3.93
C ILE A 173 20.27 -11.83 -3.20
N LEU A 174 20.26 -11.87 -1.87
CA LEU A 174 19.19 -11.28 -1.05
C LEU A 174 19.14 -9.75 -1.21
N LYS A 175 20.28 -9.07 -1.20
CA LYS A 175 20.38 -7.62 -1.39
C LYS A 175 19.84 -7.19 -2.75
N ASN A 176 20.22 -7.91 -3.82
CA ASN A 176 19.72 -7.64 -5.16
C ASN A 176 18.22 -7.96 -5.28
N GLY A 177 17.75 -9.03 -4.64
CA GLY A 177 16.33 -9.38 -4.57
C GLY A 177 15.50 -8.30 -3.88
N LEU A 178 15.96 -7.80 -2.74
CA LEU A 178 15.31 -6.70 -2.00
C LEU A 178 15.27 -5.40 -2.82
N ALA A 179 16.39 -5.03 -3.46
CA ALA A 179 16.44 -3.86 -4.32
C ALA A 179 15.45 -3.97 -5.50
N ARG A 180 15.30 -5.16 -6.08
CA ARG A 180 14.32 -5.40 -7.16
C ARG A 180 12.89 -5.26 -6.67
N ILE A 181 12.56 -5.86 -5.52
CA ILE A 181 11.21 -5.77 -4.93
C ILE A 181 10.87 -4.31 -4.58
N GLU A 182 11.83 -3.56 -4.04
CA GLU A 182 11.63 -2.15 -3.71
C GLU A 182 11.38 -1.30 -4.96
N LEU A 183 12.14 -1.53 -6.04
CA LEU A 183 11.92 -0.87 -7.33
C LEU A 183 10.57 -1.26 -7.95
N GLU A 184 10.22 -2.54 -7.96
CA GLU A 184 8.92 -3.03 -8.45
C GLU A 184 7.76 -2.39 -7.66
N LYS A 185 7.90 -2.28 -6.34
CA LYS A 185 6.92 -1.63 -5.47
C LYS A 185 6.81 -0.13 -5.78
N GLN A 186 7.92 0.59 -5.92
CA GLN A 186 7.91 2.01 -6.27
C GLN A 186 7.27 2.26 -7.64
N LEU A 187 7.55 1.42 -8.64
CA LEU A 187 6.92 1.48 -9.95
C LEU A 187 5.42 1.19 -9.89
N ALA A 188 4.99 0.23 -9.08
CA ALA A 188 3.58 -0.07 -8.89
C ALA A 188 2.85 1.08 -8.17
N GLU A 189 3.45 1.67 -7.13
CA GLU A 189 2.88 2.81 -6.40
C GLU A 189 2.77 4.06 -7.28
N THR A 190 3.80 4.36 -8.08
CA THR A 190 3.77 5.49 -9.03
C THR A 190 2.75 5.27 -10.13
N ALA A 191 2.73 4.09 -10.76
CA ALA A 191 1.71 3.77 -11.77
C ALA A 191 0.28 3.86 -11.22
N LEU A 192 0.07 3.45 -9.96
CA LEU A 192 -1.23 3.54 -9.31
C LEU A 192 -1.60 4.99 -9.01
N LYS A 193 -0.65 5.80 -8.52
CA LYS A 193 -0.84 7.24 -8.29
C LYS A 193 -1.18 7.96 -9.59
N ASP A 194 -0.39 7.78 -10.65
CA ASP A 194 -0.59 8.41 -11.95
C ASP A 194 -1.97 8.04 -12.54
N LYS A 195 -2.38 6.77 -12.40
CA LYS A 195 -3.71 6.30 -12.82
C LYS A 195 -4.83 7.00 -12.07
N TYR A 196 -4.73 7.13 -10.74
CA TYR A 196 -5.75 7.81 -9.95
C TYR A 196 -5.75 9.32 -10.18
N GLU A 197 -4.58 9.94 -10.33
CA GLU A 197 -4.45 11.36 -10.65
C GLU A 197 -5.09 11.69 -12.01
N THR A 198 -4.86 10.85 -13.01
CA THR A 198 -5.52 10.95 -14.32
C THR A 198 -7.04 10.79 -14.19
N GLN A 199 -7.51 9.77 -13.46
CA GLN A 199 -8.95 9.57 -13.24
C GLN A 199 -9.61 10.73 -12.51
N LEU A 200 -8.96 11.28 -11.48
CA LEU A 200 -9.45 12.44 -10.75
C LEU A 200 -9.53 13.66 -11.65
N LYS A 201 -8.49 13.92 -12.45
CA LYS A 201 -8.48 15.01 -13.43
C LYS A 201 -9.61 14.87 -14.45
N ASP A 202 -9.79 13.67 -15.02
CA ASP A 202 -10.89 13.40 -15.96
C ASP A 202 -12.28 13.61 -15.32
N ARG A 203 -12.42 13.27 -14.03
CA ARG A 203 -13.66 13.50 -13.27
C ARG A 203 -13.87 14.98 -13.00
N ASP A 204 -12.84 15.71 -12.60
CA ASP A 204 -12.91 17.16 -12.34
C ASP A 204 -13.27 17.91 -13.63
N ASP A 205 -12.64 17.57 -14.75
CA ASP A 205 -12.97 18.11 -16.08
C ASP A 205 -14.41 17.78 -16.50
N ALA A 206 -14.93 16.61 -16.12
CA ALA A 206 -16.32 16.25 -16.34
C ALA A 206 -17.27 17.05 -15.43
N ILE A 207 -16.93 17.25 -14.16
CA ILE A 207 -17.68 18.07 -13.22
C ILE A 207 -17.71 19.52 -13.69
N GLU A 208 -16.59 20.06 -14.16
CA GLU A 208 -16.51 21.43 -14.68
C GLU A 208 -17.39 21.60 -15.93
N ARG A 209 -17.33 20.67 -16.88
CA ARG A 209 -18.23 20.66 -18.04
C ARG A 209 -19.71 20.60 -17.64
N LEU A 210 -20.06 19.76 -16.66
CA LEU A 210 -21.43 19.67 -16.15
C LEU A 210 -21.85 20.95 -15.40
N ARG A 211 -20.93 21.57 -14.65
CA ARG A 211 -21.17 22.87 -14.00
C ARG A 211 -21.36 23.98 -15.01
N ASP A 212 -20.55 24.05 -16.06
CA ASP A 212 -20.69 25.04 -17.15
C ASP A 212 -21.98 24.81 -17.95
N MET A 213 -22.32 23.55 -18.25
CA MET A 213 -23.60 23.21 -18.90
C MET A 213 -24.80 23.57 -18.02
N LYS A 214 -24.74 23.26 -16.71
CA LYS A 214 -25.78 23.66 -15.74
C LYS A 214 -25.85 25.17 -15.64
N ALA A 215 -24.72 25.86 -15.55
CA ALA A 215 -24.64 27.31 -15.49
C ALA A 215 -25.26 27.94 -16.74
N LYS A 216 -24.92 27.49 -17.96
CA LYS A 216 -25.51 28.00 -19.22
C LYS A 216 -27.00 27.77 -19.34
N LEU A 217 -27.49 26.58 -18.95
CA LEU A 217 -28.92 26.27 -18.90
C LEU A 217 -29.65 27.10 -17.84
N SER A 218 -28.97 27.39 -16.73
CA SER A 218 -29.52 28.09 -15.58
C SER A 218 -29.45 29.62 -15.70
N THR A 219 -28.40 30.20 -16.29
CA THR A 219 -28.25 31.65 -16.52
C THR A 219 -29.28 32.21 -17.48
N LYS A 220 -29.84 31.39 -18.37
CA LYS A 220 -30.95 31.80 -19.24
C LYS A 220 -32.30 31.84 -18.53
N MET A 221 -32.42 31.18 -17.38
CA MET A 221 -33.65 31.06 -16.56
C MET A 221 -33.55 31.80 -15.21
N ILE A 222 -32.35 32.14 -14.73
CA ILE A 222 -32.10 32.84 -13.45
C ILE A 222 -32.10 34.37 -13.62
N GLY A 223 -31.76 34.89 -14.81
CA GLY A 223 -31.65 36.34 -15.03
C GLY A 223 -32.99 37.07 -15.21
N GLU A 224 -34.06 36.35 -15.55
CA GLU A 224 -35.42 36.87 -15.76
C GLU A 224 -36.36 36.18 -14.78
N THR A 225 -37.36 36.90 -14.27
CA THR A 225 -38.36 36.27 -13.40
C THR A 225 -39.20 35.26 -14.22
N LEU A 226 -39.75 34.22 -13.58
CA LEU A 226 -40.53 33.19 -14.27
C LEU A 226 -41.70 33.80 -15.08
N GLU A 227 -42.26 34.89 -14.56
CA GLU A 227 -43.28 35.72 -15.20
C GLU A 227 -42.79 36.35 -16.50
N GLN A 228 -41.61 36.95 -16.46
CA GLN A 228 -41.01 37.60 -17.63
C GLN A 228 -40.65 36.58 -18.71
N HIS A 229 -40.15 35.41 -18.31
CA HIS A 229 -39.84 34.32 -19.23
C HIS A 229 -41.10 33.85 -19.98
N CYS A 230 -42.18 33.52 -19.25
CA CYS A 230 -43.41 33.04 -19.86
C CYS A 230 -44.07 34.11 -20.76
N ALA A 231 -44.05 35.37 -20.34
CA ALA A 231 -44.54 36.48 -21.17
C ALA A 231 -43.74 36.63 -22.49
N THR A 232 -42.42 36.55 -22.41
CA THR A 232 -41.55 36.66 -23.60
C THR A 232 -41.73 35.47 -24.55
N GLU A 233 -41.85 34.25 -24.02
CA GLU A 233 -42.12 33.06 -24.84
C GLU A 233 -43.50 33.13 -25.50
N PHE A 234 -44.51 33.68 -24.81
CA PHE A 234 -45.82 33.93 -25.40
C PHE A 234 -45.75 34.95 -26.54
N ASP A 235 -45.15 36.12 -26.30
CA ASP A 235 -45.05 37.18 -27.31
C ASP A 235 -44.24 36.74 -28.54
N ARG A 236 -43.24 35.85 -28.38
CA ARG A 236 -42.47 35.29 -29.50
C ARG A 236 -43.35 34.51 -30.47
N ILE A 237 -44.31 33.73 -29.98
CA ILE A 237 -45.17 32.88 -30.81
C ILE A 237 -46.51 33.54 -31.16
N ARG A 238 -46.92 34.57 -30.41
CA ARG A 238 -48.18 35.29 -30.54
C ARG A 238 -48.55 35.66 -31.98
N PRO A 239 -47.68 36.26 -32.82
CA PRO A 239 -48.04 36.63 -34.19
C PRO A 239 -48.44 35.44 -35.08
N THR A 240 -47.89 34.26 -34.79
CA THR A 240 -48.07 33.06 -35.62
C THR A 240 -49.18 32.14 -35.12
N ALA A 241 -49.28 31.93 -33.81
CA ALA A 241 -50.20 30.95 -33.23
C ALA A 241 -51.42 31.58 -32.55
N PHE A 242 -51.30 32.80 -32.02
CA PHE A 242 -52.30 33.44 -31.17
C PHE A 242 -52.54 34.93 -31.55
N PRO A 243 -52.88 35.23 -32.82
CA PRO A 243 -52.93 36.60 -33.32
C PRO A 243 -53.99 37.49 -32.63
N ARG A 244 -55.06 36.89 -32.12
CA ARG A 244 -56.18 37.59 -31.45
C ARG A 244 -56.20 37.41 -29.93
N ALA A 245 -55.22 36.69 -29.39
CA ALA A 245 -55.21 36.39 -27.97
C ALA A 245 -54.69 37.57 -27.13
N TYR A 246 -55.28 37.67 -25.95
CA TYR A 246 -54.94 38.57 -24.88
C TYR A 246 -54.16 37.80 -23.81
N PHE A 247 -53.00 38.31 -23.41
CA PHE A 247 -52.21 37.76 -22.31
C PHE A 247 -51.59 38.92 -21.53
N GLU A 248 -52.15 39.24 -20.37
CA GLU A 248 -51.70 40.37 -19.55
C GLU A 248 -51.75 40.04 -18.06
N LYS A 249 -51.03 40.83 -17.26
CA LYS A 249 -51.04 40.71 -15.80
C LYS A 249 -52.40 41.08 -15.23
N ASP A 250 -52.85 40.34 -14.21
CA ASP A 250 -54.10 40.69 -13.51
C ASP A 250 -53.88 41.87 -12.56
N ASN A 251 -54.22 43.08 -13.03
CA ASN A 251 -54.11 44.31 -12.25
C ASN A 251 -55.37 44.65 -11.43
N ASP A 252 -56.45 43.86 -11.54
CA ASP A 252 -57.73 44.19 -10.92
C ASP A 252 -57.87 43.58 -9.51
N ALA A 253 -57.56 44.38 -8.49
CA ALA A 253 -57.50 43.99 -7.08
C ALA A 253 -58.84 44.03 -6.32
N ARG A 254 -59.98 44.31 -6.99
CA ARG A 254 -61.23 44.72 -6.33
C ARG A 254 -61.79 43.73 -5.28
N ASN A 255 -61.44 42.45 -5.34
CA ASN A 255 -61.90 41.41 -4.40
C ASN A 255 -60.78 40.80 -3.51
N GLY A 256 -59.61 41.45 -3.44
CA GLY A 256 -58.50 41.02 -2.56
C GLY A 256 -57.79 39.73 -2.97
N SER A 257 -57.92 39.33 -4.24
CA SER A 257 -57.39 38.08 -4.82
C SER A 257 -56.84 38.44 -6.21
N LYS A 258 -55.60 38.06 -6.52
CA LYS A 258 -54.86 38.44 -7.74
C LYS A 258 -54.10 37.22 -8.25
N GLY A 259 -54.41 36.79 -9.47
CA GLY A 259 -53.54 35.86 -10.20
C GLY A 259 -52.38 36.61 -10.88
N ASP A 260 -51.42 35.88 -11.43
CA ASP A 260 -50.28 36.51 -12.11
C ASP A 260 -50.63 36.98 -13.52
N PHE A 261 -51.25 36.13 -14.34
CA PHE A 261 -51.65 36.48 -15.71
C PHE A 261 -53.01 35.89 -16.11
N ILE A 262 -53.71 36.59 -17.00
CA ILE A 262 -54.93 36.11 -17.64
C ILE A 262 -54.68 35.97 -19.14
N PHE A 263 -54.95 34.77 -19.66
CA PHE A 263 -55.02 34.49 -21.09
C PHE A 263 -56.48 34.44 -21.54
N ARG A 264 -56.83 35.11 -22.64
CA ARG A 264 -58.11 34.96 -23.35
C ARG A 264 -57.88 34.93 -24.84
N ASP A 265 -58.43 33.94 -25.53
CA ASP A 265 -58.43 33.90 -26.99
C ASP A 265 -59.84 34.06 -27.54
N MET A 266 -59.94 34.80 -28.64
CA MET A 266 -61.21 35.19 -29.27
C MET A 266 -61.25 34.69 -30.71
N ASP A 267 -62.41 34.28 -31.17
CA ASP A 267 -62.63 33.87 -32.56
C ASP A 267 -62.77 35.07 -33.50
N ASP A 268 -63.02 34.78 -34.79
CA ASP A 268 -63.18 35.83 -35.80
C ASP A 268 -64.38 36.75 -35.55
N THR A 269 -65.39 36.26 -34.83
CA THR A 269 -66.65 36.94 -34.52
C THR A 269 -66.63 37.70 -33.19
N GLY A 270 -65.54 37.57 -32.42
CA GLY A 270 -65.42 38.16 -31.08
C GLY A 270 -66.06 37.30 -29.98
N SER A 271 -66.27 36.00 -30.21
CA SER A 271 -66.67 35.05 -29.16
C SER A 271 -65.43 34.48 -28.47
N GLU A 272 -65.49 34.34 -27.14
CA GLU A 272 -64.39 33.73 -26.37
C GLU A 272 -64.24 32.25 -26.73
N ILE A 273 -63.04 31.87 -27.19
CA ILE A 273 -62.66 30.49 -27.46
C ILE A 273 -62.29 29.83 -26.14
N VAL A 274 -61.37 30.42 -25.40
CA VAL A 274 -60.88 29.89 -24.12
C VAL A 274 -60.31 31.02 -23.25
N SER A 275 -60.52 30.90 -21.94
CA SER A 275 -59.89 31.77 -20.93
C SER A 275 -59.14 30.93 -19.89
N ILE A 276 -57.93 31.35 -19.55
CA ILE A 276 -57.04 30.63 -18.63
C ILE A 276 -56.46 31.61 -17.62
N MET A 277 -56.64 31.30 -16.33
CA MET A 277 -55.96 31.98 -15.23
C MET A 277 -54.61 31.32 -14.97
N PHE A 278 -53.54 32.10 -14.91
CA PHE A 278 -52.19 31.63 -14.63
C PHE A 278 -51.67 32.13 -13.29
N GLU A 279 -51.10 31.21 -12.54
CA GLU A 279 -50.27 31.48 -11.36
C GLU A 279 -48.85 30.99 -11.63
N MET A 280 -47.85 31.79 -11.31
CA MET A 280 -46.44 31.47 -11.52
C MET A 280 -45.73 31.38 -10.18
N LYS A 281 -44.94 30.31 -9.98
CA LYS A 281 -44.18 30.09 -8.74
C LYS A 281 -42.75 29.67 -9.02
N ASN A 282 -41.82 30.50 -8.55
CA ASN A 282 -40.38 30.26 -8.66
C ASN A 282 -39.84 29.67 -7.35
N GLU A 283 -38.76 28.88 -7.42
CA GLU A 283 -38.15 28.28 -6.22
C GLU A 283 -37.45 29.32 -5.33
N ASN A 284 -37.02 30.45 -5.90
CA ASN A 284 -36.23 31.46 -5.20
C ASN A 284 -37.03 32.50 -4.40
N ASP A 285 -38.36 32.54 -4.54
CA ASP A 285 -39.19 33.65 -4.03
C ASP A 285 -39.76 33.45 -2.61
N GLU A 286 -39.35 32.41 -1.86
CA GLU A 286 -39.96 32.10 -0.56
C GLU A 286 -38.99 31.95 0.61
N THR A 287 -39.52 32.34 1.79
CA THR A 287 -38.90 32.33 3.13
C THR A 287 -38.58 30.91 3.62
N ALA A 288 -37.97 30.79 4.81
CA ALA A 288 -37.34 29.60 5.41
C ALA A 288 -38.10 28.25 5.40
N THR A 289 -39.36 28.20 4.98
CA THR A 289 -40.14 26.98 4.74
C THR A 289 -40.58 26.89 3.28
N LYS A 290 -40.06 25.90 2.54
CA LYS A 290 -40.45 25.63 1.14
C LYS A 290 -41.94 25.27 1.08
N LYS A 291 -42.76 26.04 0.35
CA LYS A 291 -44.15 25.65 0.04
C LYS A 291 -44.21 24.64 -1.10
N LYS A 292 -45.32 23.92 -1.18
CA LYS A 292 -45.61 22.92 -2.20
C LYS A 292 -46.59 23.47 -3.23
N ASN A 293 -46.67 22.82 -4.39
CA ASN A 293 -47.63 23.19 -5.43
C ASN A 293 -49.09 23.16 -4.94
N GLU A 294 -49.40 22.21 -4.05
CA GLU A 294 -50.74 22.05 -3.47
C GLU A 294 -51.21 23.28 -2.67
N ASP A 295 -50.29 24.05 -2.10
CA ASP A 295 -50.61 25.20 -1.24
C ASP A 295 -51.27 26.36 -2.03
N PHE A 296 -51.06 26.42 -3.35
CA PHE A 296 -51.53 27.50 -4.22
C PHE A 296 -52.84 27.18 -4.96
N LEU A 297 -53.25 25.90 -5.04
CA LEU A 297 -54.38 25.48 -5.88
C LEU A 297 -55.71 26.10 -5.44
N ARG A 298 -55.94 26.22 -4.13
CA ARG A 298 -57.18 26.79 -3.59
C ARG A 298 -57.33 28.27 -3.94
N GLU A 299 -56.24 29.02 -3.88
CA GLU A 299 -56.24 30.46 -4.19
C GLU A 299 -56.41 30.67 -5.70
N LEU A 300 -55.68 29.90 -6.51
CA LEU A 300 -55.81 29.92 -7.96
C LEU A 300 -57.24 29.58 -8.45
N ASP A 301 -57.93 28.59 -7.85
CA ASP A 301 -59.31 28.28 -8.24
C ASP A 301 -60.29 29.41 -7.89
N LYS A 302 -60.04 30.09 -6.76
CA LYS A 302 -60.81 31.26 -6.33
C LYS A 302 -60.60 32.42 -7.33
N ASP A 303 -59.37 32.66 -7.76
CA ASP A 303 -59.06 33.68 -8.77
C ASP A 303 -59.67 33.37 -10.13
N ARG A 304 -59.56 32.11 -10.57
CA ARG A 304 -60.22 31.61 -11.79
C ARG A 304 -61.71 31.90 -11.78
N SER A 305 -62.39 31.59 -10.67
CA SER A 305 -63.84 31.78 -10.53
C SER A 305 -64.22 33.26 -10.43
N ALA A 306 -63.43 34.07 -9.71
CA ALA A 306 -63.67 35.50 -9.57
C ALA A 306 -63.50 36.28 -10.89
N LYS A 307 -62.65 35.77 -11.79
CA LYS A 307 -62.33 36.39 -13.08
C LYS A 307 -63.06 35.75 -14.25
N ASP A 308 -64.00 34.84 -13.99
CA ASP A 308 -64.75 34.12 -15.02
C ASP A 308 -63.83 33.52 -16.10
N CYS A 309 -62.80 32.80 -15.64
CA CYS A 309 -61.89 32.06 -16.51
C CYS A 309 -62.29 30.58 -16.57
N GLU A 310 -62.24 30.00 -17.76
CA GLU A 310 -62.62 28.61 -17.97
C GLU A 310 -61.65 27.63 -17.30
N TYR A 311 -60.34 27.88 -17.39
CA TYR A 311 -59.28 27.03 -16.88
C TYR A 311 -58.36 27.76 -15.89
N ALA A 312 -57.68 27.00 -15.06
CA ALA A 312 -56.59 27.47 -14.21
C ALA A 312 -55.31 26.66 -14.46
N VAL A 313 -54.18 27.34 -14.54
CA VAL A 313 -52.89 26.69 -14.75
C VAL A 313 -51.84 27.26 -13.80
N LEU A 314 -51.30 26.41 -12.94
CA LEU A 314 -50.14 26.72 -12.11
C LEU A 314 -48.86 26.39 -12.87
N VAL A 315 -48.04 27.40 -13.19
CA VAL A 315 -46.71 27.24 -13.76
C VAL A 315 -45.70 27.29 -12.62
N SER A 316 -45.03 26.18 -12.32
CA SER A 316 -44.22 26.08 -11.11
C SER A 316 -42.85 25.46 -11.32
N LEU A 317 -41.85 26.06 -10.66
CA LEU A 317 -40.51 25.51 -10.44
C LEU A 317 -40.35 24.89 -9.03
N LEU A 318 -41.40 24.90 -8.21
CA LEU A 318 -41.38 24.28 -6.88
C LEU A 318 -41.31 22.76 -6.95
N GLU A 319 -40.81 22.13 -5.88
CA GLU A 319 -40.66 20.68 -5.79
C GLU A 319 -39.86 20.09 -6.99
N PRO A 320 -38.62 20.56 -7.25
CA PRO A 320 -37.84 20.14 -8.43
C PRO A 320 -37.52 18.63 -8.43
N GLU A 321 -37.45 18.01 -7.26
CA GLU A 321 -37.20 16.57 -7.08
C GLU A 321 -38.47 15.71 -7.27
N SER A 322 -39.64 16.31 -7.49
CA SER A 322 -40.90 15.57 -7.65
C SER A 322 -40.96 14.88 -9.01
N GLU A 323 -40.91 13.55 -9.02
CA GLU A 323 -41.10 12.76 -10.25
C GLU A 323 -42.45 13.06 -10.91
N LEU A 324 -43.51 13.24 -10.12
CA LEU A 324 -44.86 13.50 -10.62
C LEU A 324 -44.91 14.78 -11.47
N TYR A 325 -44.49 15.92 -10.93
CA TYR A 325 -44.58 17.21 -11.62
C TYR A 325 -43.56 17.37 -12.75
N ASN A 326 -42.55 16.48 -12.82
CA ASN A 326 -41.57 16.48 -13.89
C ASN A 326 -42.01 15.65 -15.11
N THR A 327 -43.12 14.91 -15.04
CA THR A 327 -43.61 14.05 -16.13
C THR A 327 -44.33 14.79 -17.25
N GLY A 328 -44.79 16.03 -17.05
CA GLY A 328 -45.48 16.79 -18.08
C GLY A 328 -46.56 17.73 -17.56
N ILE A 329 -47.69 17.75 -18.26
CA ILE A 329 -48.91 18.47 -17.86
C ILE A 329 -49.68 17.59 -16.88
N ILE A 330 -49.83 18.04 -15.64
CA ILE A 330 -50.54 17.30 -14.59
C ILE A 330 -51.95 17.83 -14.46
N ASP A 331 -52.93 16.97 -14.68
CA ASP A 331 -54.34 17.25 -14.47
C ASP A 331 -54.70 17.09 -12.98
N VAL A 332 -55.20 18.16 -12.37
CA VAL A 332 -55.70 18.16 -10.98
C VAL A 332 -57.21 18.42 -10.91
N SER A 333 -57.91 18.20 -12.03
CA SER A 333 -59.37 18.39 -12.17
C SER A 333 -60.21 17.54 -11.23
N HIS A 334 -59.66 16.46 -10.67
CA HIS A 334 -60.32 15.65 -9.64
C HIS A 334 -60.48 16.40 -8.31
N ARG A 335 -59.68 17.44 -8.05
CA ARG A 335 -59.77 18.30 -6.85
C ARG A 335 -60.33 19.68 -7.17
N TYR A 336 -59.85 20.30 -8.24
CA TYR A 336 -60.27 21.64 -8.67
C TYR A 336 -60.63 21.59 -10.16
N PRO A 337 -61.92 21.74 -10.53
CA PRO A 337 -62.35 21.54 -11.91
C PRO A 337 -61.55 22.36 -12.92
N LYS A 338 -61.11 21.72 -14.02
CA LYS A 338 -60.40 22.37 -15.14
C LYS A 338 -59.09 23.05 -14.71
N MET A 339 -58.34 22.41 -13.81
CA MET A 339 -57.07 22.93 -13.31
C MET A 339 -55.89 22.01 -13.65
N TYR A 340 -54.78 22.63 -14.06
CA TYR A 340 -53.54 21.93 -14.43
C TYR A 340 -52.32 22.53 -13.72
N ILE A 341 -51.31 21.69 -13.52
CA ILE A 341 -49.99 22.10 -13.02
C ILE A 341 -48.95 21.76 -14.09
N VAL A 342 -48.11 22.71 -14.44
CA VAL A 342 -47.12 22.55 -15.52
C VAL A 342 -45.77 23.13 -15.11
N ARG A 343 -44.70 22.57 -15.67
CA ARG A 343 -43.39 23.22 -15.69
C ARG A 343 -43.33 24.27 -16.81
N PRO A 344 -42.41 25.26 -16.75
CA PRO A 344 -42.35 26.35 -17.73
C PRO A 344 -42.22 25.86 -19.19
N GLN A 345 -41.52 24.74 -19.42
CA GLN A 345 -41.39 24.16 -20.76
C GLN A 345 -42.72 23.69 -21.39
N PHE A 346 -43.75 23.46 -20.57
CA PHE A 346 -45.08 23.05 -21.01
C PHE A 346 -46.09 24.21 -21.06
N PHE A 347 -45.67 25.44 -20.79
CA PHE A 347 -46.54 26.63 -20.77
C PHE A 347 -47.25 26.89 -22.12
N ILE A 348 -46.52 26.94 -23.23
CA ILE A 348 -47.13 27.11 -24.57
C ILE A 348 -47.91 25.85 -25.01
N PRO A 349 -47.40 24.62 -24.79
CA PRO A 349 -48.16 23.39 -25.08
C PRO A 349 -49.53 23.33 -24.39
N ILE A 350 -49.66 23.69 -23.10
CA ILE A 350 -50.94 23.64 -22.41
C ILE A 350 -51.93 24.66 -22.97
N ILE A 351 -51.49 25.89 -23.27
CA ILE A 351 -52.35 26.91 -23.92
C ILE A 351 -52.87 26.37 -25.26
N THR A 352 -51.98 25.80 -26.06
CA THR A 352 -52.32 25.25 -27.39
C THR A 352 -53.33 24.10 -27.27
N LEU A 353 -53.12 23.20 -26.32
CA LEU A 353 -53.99 22.05 -26.08
C LEU A 353 -55.40 22.50 -25.68
N LEU A 354 -55.50 23.38 -24.69
CA LEU A 354 -56.78 23.87 -24.17
C LEU A 354 -57.54 24.66 -25.24
N ARG A 355 -56.85 25.51 -25.98
CA ARG A 355 -57.43 26.25 -27.11
C ARG A 355 -58.01 25.33 -28.18
N ASN A 356 -57.25 24.32 -28.61
CA ASN A 356 -57.70 23.39 -29.67
C ASN A 356 -58.91 22.56 -29.21
N ALA A 357 -58.92 22.15 -27.94
CA ALA A 357 -60.07 21.46 -27.34
C ALA A 357 -61.32 22.38 -27.31
N ALA A 358 -61.13 23.66 -26.98
CA ALA A 358 -62.21 24.63 -26.92
C ALA A 358 -62.74 25.01 -28.31
N MET A 359 -61.88 25.17 -29.33
CA MET A 359 -62.31 25.40 -30.73
C MET A 359 -63.19 24.28 -31.27
N ASN A 360 -62.84 23.02 -31.00
CA ASN A 360 -63.67 21.88 -31.38
C ASN A 360 -65.03 21.94 -30.67
N SER A 361 -65.05 22.32 -29.39
CA SER A 361 -66.28 22.50 -28.62
C SER A 361 -67.13 23.67 -29.13
N LEU A 362 -66.51 24.74 -29.65
CA LEU A 362 -67.20 25.91 -30.20
C LEU A 362 -67.95 25.56 -31.49
N LYS A 363 -67.40 24.72 -32.36
CA LYS A 363 -68.12 24.19 -33.53
C LYS A 363 -69.41 23.48 -33.12
N TYR A 364 -69.34 22.62 -32.11
CA TYR A 364 -70.52 21.93 -31.60
C TYR A 364 -71.52 22.90 -30.92
N LYS A 365 -71.05 23.90 -30.16
CA LYS A 365 -71.94 24.90 -29.54
C LYS A 365 -72.65 25.78 -30.58
N THR A 366 -71.95 26.19 -31.63
CA THR A 366 -72.52 26.99 -32.72
C THR A 366 -73.49 26.19 -33.57
N GLU A 367 -73.18 24.92 -33.89
CA GLU A 367 -74.13 23.99 -34.53
C GLU A 367 -75.35 23.74 -33.64
N LEU A 368 -75.18 23.52 -32.34
CA LEU A 368 -76.30 23.32 -31.43
C LEU A 368 -77.15 24.59 -31.30
N ALA A 369 -76.54 25.77 -31.27
CA ALA A 369 -77.23 27.05 -31.27
C ALA A 369 -78.01 27.26 -32.59
N PHE A 370 -77.41 26.90 -33.73
CA PHE A 370 -78.07 26.94 -35.04
C PHE A 370 -79.25 25.97 -35.13
N VAL A 371 -79.10 24.73 -34.65
CA VAL A 371 -80.18 23.73 -34.56
C VAL A 371 -81.27 24.19 -33.60
N ARG A 372 -80.91 24.78 -32.45
CA ARG A 372 -81.89 25.38 -31.52
C ARG A 372 -82.64 26.53 -32.17
N ALA A 373 -81.96 27.41 -32.89
CA ALA A 373 -82.60 28.50 -33.63
C ALA A 373 -83.54 27.97 -34.73
N GLN A 374 -83.13 26.94 -35.48
CA GLN A 374 -84.00 26.26 -36.45
C GLN A 374 -85.23 25.63 -35.77
N ASN A 375 -85.06 25.03 -34.59
CA ASN A 375 -86.19 24.46 -33.85
C ASN A 375 -87.14 25.54 -33.32
N VAL A 376 -86.64 26.72 -32.94
CA VAL A 376 -87.49 27.88 -32.61
C VAL A 376 -88.30 28.33 -33.84
N ASP A 377 -87.72 28.28 -35.04
CA ASP A 377 -88.42 28.62 -36.28
C ASP A 377 -89.48 27.56 -36.65
N ILE A 378 -89.22 26.27 -36.43
CA ILE A 378 -90.22 25.19 -36.57
C ILE A 378 -91.36 25.38 -35.56
N THR A 379 -91.05 25.77 -34.32
CA THR A 379 -92.07 25.98 -33.28
C THR A 379 -92.93 27.21 -33.60
N ASN A 380 -92.32 28.28 -34.11
CA ASN A 380 -93.04 29.45 -34.62
C ASN A 380 -93.86 29.13 -35.87
N PHE A 381 -93.34 28.30 -36.78
CA PHE A 381 -94.08 27.82 -37.95
C PHE A 381 -95.27 26.94 -37.55
N GLU A 382 -95.12 26.03 -36.59
CA GLU A 382 -96.23 25.24 -36.04
C GLU A 382 -97.30 26.16 -35.43
N SER A 383 -96.89 27.16 -34.65
CA SER A 383 -97.81 28.17 -34.11
C SER A 383 -98.53 28.93 -35.23
N GLN A 384 -97.81 29.39 -36.26
CA GLN A 384 -98.40 30.11 -37.40
C GLN A 384 -99.32 29.21 -38.26
N LEU A 385 -99.00 27.92 -38.38
CA LEU A 385 -99.79 26.95 -39.13
C LEU A 385 -101.06 26.57 -38.36
N ASP A 386 -101.00 26.52 -37.03
CA ASP A 386 -102.18 26.33 -36.18
C ASP A 386 -103.09 27.57 -36.19
N ASP A 387 -102.50 28.77 -36.17
CA ASP A 387 -103.23 30.04 -36.38
C ASP A 387 -103.89 30.08 -37.77
N PHE A 388 -103.18 29.67 -38.83
CA PHE A 388 -103.72 29.57 -40.18
C PHE A 388 -104.86 28.54 -40.26
N LYS A 389 -104.69 27.33 -39.70
CA LYS A 389 -105.75 26.31 -39.65
C LYS A 389 -106.98 26.83 -38.92
N SER A 390 -106.78 27.54 -37.81
CA SER A 390 -107.85 28.14 -37.02
C SER A 390 -108.57 29.28 -37.75
N ALA A 391 -107.84 30.12 -38.48
CA ALA A 391 -108.40 31.20 -39.30
C ALA A 391 -109.10 30.67 -40.55
N PHE A 392 -108.46 29.74 -41.27
CA PHE A 392 -109.02 29.07 -42.44
C PHE A 392 -110.26 28.26 -42.07
N GLY A 393 -110.22 27.49 -40.98
CA GLY A 393 -111.37 26.74 -40.47
C GLY A 393 -112.53 27.62 -40.02
N ARG A 394 -112.27 28.86 -39.58
CA ARG A 394 -113.31 29.87 -39.30
C ARG A 394 -113.88 30.46 -40.60
N ASN A 395 -113.04 30.87 -41.54
CA ASN A 395 -113.48 31.43 -42.80
C ASN A 395 -114.24 30.41 -43.66
N TRP A 396 -113.81 29.14 -43.65
CA TRP A 396 -114.51 28.06 -44.35
C TRP A 396 -115.88 27.78 -43.72
N ARG A 397 -116.00 27.78 -42.38
CA ARG A 397 -117.31 27.68 -41.72
C ARG A 397 -118.22 28.85 -42.09
N LEU A 398 -117.74 30.09 -41.99
CA LEU A 398 -118.53 31.27 -42.36
C LEU A 398 -118.96 31.25 -43.84
N ALA A 399 -118.08 30.79 -44.74
CA ALA A 399 -118.41 30.64 -46.15
C ALA A 399 -119.42 29.50 -46.38
N SER A 400 -119.25 28.36 -45.71
CA SER A 400 -120.16 27.21 -45.80
C SER A 400 -121.54 27.54 -45.25
N ASP A 401 -121.61 28.14 -44.06
CA ASP A 401 -122.86 28.57 -43.41
C ASP A 401 -123.54 29.66 -44.27
N GLY A 402 -122.77 30.60 -44.82
CA GLY A 402 -123.28 31.61 -45.75
C GLY A 402 -123.80 31.01 -47.07
N PHE A 403 -123.14 29.99 -47.60
CA PHE A 403 -123.61 29.23 -48.76
C PHE A 403 -124.90 28.49 -48.47
N GLU A 404 -125.00 27.83 -47.32
CA GLU A 404 -126.20 27.09 -46.90
C GLU A 404 -127.39 28.03 -46.68
N GLU A 405 -127.16 29.17 -46.03
CA GLU A 405 -128.17 30.23 -45.87
C GLU A 405 -128.60 30.83 -47.22
N ALA A 406 -127.66 31.02 -48.16
CA ALA A 406 -127.97 31.50 -49.51
C ALA A 406 -128.82 30.49 -50.30
N ILE A 407 -128.51 29.19 -50.21
CA ILE A 407 -129.34 28.12 -50.79
C ILE A 407 -130.74 28.15 -50.19
N LYS A 408 -130.84 28.28 -48.87
CA LYS A 408 -132.13 28.36 -48.17
C LYS A 408 -132.98 29.55 -48.63
N ARG A 409 -132.36 30.71 -48.84
CA ARG A 409 -133.03 31.90 -49.40
C ARG A 409 -133.46 31.70 -50.86
N ILE A 410 -132.66 30.99 -51.66
CA ILE A 410 -133.03 30.64 -53.03
C ILE A 410 -134.27 29.73 -53.02
N ASP A 411 -134.32 28.73 -52.13
CA ASP A 411 -135.47 27.85 -51.99
C ASP A 411 -136.74 28.61 -51.55
N GLU A 412 -136.61 29.57 -50.63
CA GLU A 412 -137.72 30.46 -50.24
C GLU A 412 -138.21 31.32 -51.41
N ALA A 413 -137.29 31.89 -52.20
CA ALA A 413 -137.63 32.67 -53.39
C ALA A 413 -138.32 31.81 -54.47
N ILE A 414 -137.87 30.57 -54.68
CA ILE A 414 -138.54 29.61 -55.57
C ILE A 414 -139.96 29.33 -55.08
N LYS A 415 -140.14 29.11 -53.77
CA LYS A 415 -141.45 28.86 -53.18
C LYS A 415 -142.41 30.03 -53.36
N ASP A 416 -141.93 31.27 -53.26
CA ASP A 416 -142.73 32.45 -53.52
C ASP A 416 -143.01 32.64 -55.02
N LEU A 417 -142.06 32.32 -55.91
CA LEU A 417 -142.32 32.29 -57.36
C LEU A 417 -143.37 31.23 -57.74
N GLU A 418 -143.37 30.07 -57.09
CA GLU A 418 -144.41 29.04 -57.27
C GLU A 418 -145.79 29.52 -56.83
N LYS A 419 -145.90 30.19 -55.66
CA LYS A 419 -147.14 30.84 -55.24
C LYS A 419 -147.60 31.90 -56.24
N THR A 420 -146.66 32.69 -56.75
CA THR A 420 -146.96 33.74 -57.73
C THR A 420 -147.47 33.13 -59.03
N LYS A 421 -146.88 32.02 -59.48
CA LYS A 421 -147.36 31.22 -60.61
C LYS A 421 -148.77 30.66 -60.37
N GLU A 422 -149.07 30.12 -59.19
CA GLU A 422 -150.42 29.68 -58.84
C GLU A 422 -151.44 30.83 -58.85
N ALA A 423 -151.06 31.99 -58.31
CA ALA A 423 -151.89 33.18 -58.30
C ALA A 423 -152.19 33.67 -59.74
N LEU A 424 -151.19 33.63 -60.64
CA LEU A 424 -151.37 33.93 -62.05
C LEU A 424 -152.29 32.92 -62.74
N HIS A 425 -152.15 31.62 -62.47
CA HIS A 425 -153.07 30.61 -62.99
C HIS A 425 -154.50 30.83 -62.49
N LYS A 426 -154.70 31.17 -61.21
CA LYS A 426 -156.02 31.55 -60.68
C LYS A 426 -156.56 32.81 -61.36
N SER A 427 -155.73 33.82 -61.59
CA SER A 427 -156.11 35.05 -62.28
C SER A 427 -156.49 34.78 -63.74
N ALA A 428 -155.74 33.94 -64.44
CA ALA A 428 -156.08 33.48 -65.79
C ALA A 428 -157.40 32.69 -65.81
N ASN A 429 -157.65 31.85 -64.81
CA ASN A 429 -158.93 31.14 -64.67
C ASN A 429 -160.10 32.10 -64.38
N ASN A 430 -159.87 33.16 -63.61
CA ASN A 430 -160.86 34.21 -63.37
C ASN A 430 -161.15 35.04 -64.63
N LEU A 431 -160.13 35.34 -65.43
CA LEU A 431 -160.30 35.98 -66.74
C LEU A 431 -161.07 35.08 -67.70
N ARG A 432 -160.82 33.76 -67.68
CA ARG A 432 -161.61 32.78 -68.44
C ARG A 432 -163.07 32.77 -68.01
N LEU A 433 -163.34 32.74 -66.70
CA LEU A 433 -164.71 32.84 -66.16
C LEU A 433 -165.40 34.18 -66.46
N ALA A 434 -164.64 35.28 -66.54
CA ALA A 434 -165.16 36.58 -66.94
C ALA A 434 -165.48 36.63 -68.43
N ASN A 435 -164.65 36.03 -69.29
CA ASN A 435 -164.91 35.89 -70.71
C ASN A 435 -166.13 35.00 -70.99
N ASP A 436 -166.25 33.86 -70.29
CA ASP A 436 -167.42 32.97 -70.38
C ASP A 436 -168.73 33.69 -69.96
N LYS A 437 -168.65 34.65 -69.03
CA LYS A 437 -169.81 35.50 -68.63
C LYS A 437 -170.09 36.64 -69.60
N ALA A 438 -169.08 37.12 -70.33
CA ALA A 438 -169.24 38.17 -71.34
C ALA A 438 -169.80 37.62 -72.67
N GLU A 439 -169.44 36.38 -73.04
CA GLU A 439 -169.94 35.71 -74.25
C GLU A 439 -171.38 35.20 -74.11
N ASP A 440 -171.92 34.97 -72.90
CA ASP A 440 -173.31 34.53 -72.66
C ASP A 440 -174.36 35.67 -72.70
N LEU A 441 -173.94 36.90 -73.04
CA LEU A 441 -174.81 38.08 -73.22
C LEU A 441 -175.24 38.24 -74.69
N THR A 442 -176.11 37.36 -75.17
CA THR A 442 -176.74 37.50 -76.50
C THR A 442 -178.07 38.27 -76.45
N VAL A 443 -178.29 39.09 -77.49
CA VAL A 443 -179.46 39.99 -77.72
C VAL A 443 -180.83 39.33 -77.50
N LYS A 444 -180.89 37.99 -77.57
CA LYS A 444 -182.08 37.15 -77.30
C LYS A 444 -182.54 37.17 -75.83
N ARG A 445 -181.67 37.51 -74.87
CA ARG A 445 -182.00 37.66 -73.44
C ARG A 445 -182.35 39.11 -73.07
N LEU A 446 -181.89 40.10 -73.86
CA LEU A 446 -182.13 41.54 -73.66
C LEU A 446 -183.49 42.04 -74.21
N THR A 447 -184.17 41.25 -75.05
CA THR A 447 -185.45 41.64 -75.71
C THR A 447 -186.66 40.81 -75.29
N ARG A 448 -186.51 39.91 -74.30
CA ARG A 448 -187.58 39.02 -73.80
C ARG A 448 -188.54 39.79 -72.89
N GLY A 449 -189.52 40.48 -73.50
CA GLY A 449 -190.63 41.11 -72.77
C GLY A 449 -191.25 42.35 -73.42
N ASN A 450 -190.70 42.85 -74.54
CA ASN A 450 -191.16 44.11 -75.14
C ASN A 450 -191.47 43.92 -76.64
N PRO A 451 -192.74 43.61 -77.02
CA PRO A 451 -193.11 43.24 -78.40
C PRO A 451 -192.85 44.36 -79.43
N THR A 452 -192.86 45.61 -79.02
CA THR A 452 -192.72 46.78 -79.91
C THR A 452 -191.29 46.94 -80.45
N MET A 453 -190.26 46.47 -79.72
CA MET A 453 -188.85 46.59 -80.13
C MET A 453 -188.40 45.49 -81.11
N ALA A 454 -189.07 44.33 -81.12
CA ALA A 454 -188.76 43.25 -82.06
C ALA A 454 -189.20 43.57 -83.51
N ALA A 455 -190.25 44.39 -83.66
CA ALA A 455 -190.79 44.75 -84.97
C ALA A 455 -189.88 45.68 -85.78
N LYS A 456 -189.16 46.63 -85.15
CA LYS A 456 -188.32 47.56 -85.93
C LYS A 456 -186.85 47.19 -86.09
N PHE A 457 -186.28 46.31 -85.27
CA PHE A 457 -185.03 45.67 -85.71
C PHE A 457 -185.24 44.82 -86.98
N SER A 458 -186.48 44.37 -87.25
CA SER A 458 -186.83 43.68 -88.49
C SER A 458 -187.09 44.64 -89.67
N GLU A 459 -187.65 45.85 -89.46
CA GLU A 459 -187.84 46.85 -90.53
C GLU A 459 -186.56 47.60 -90.95
N LEU A 460 -185.49 47.59 -90.14
CA LEU A 460 -184.24 48.30 -90.45
C LEU A 460 -183.27 47.56 -91.39
N THR A 461 -183.56 46.34 -91.82
CA THR A 461 -182.62 45.53 -92.65
C THR A 461 -182.85 45.60 -94.16
N GLN A 462 -183.74 46.47 -94.66
CA GLN A 462 -183.94 46.67 -96.12
C GLN A 462 -183.74 48.11 -96.66
N ASN A 463 -183.22 49.07 -95.86
CA ASN A 463 -182.83 50.39 -96.37
C ASN A 463 -181.56 50.93 -95.67
N GLY A 464 -180.46 51.04 -96.41
CA GLY A 464 -179.53 52.18 -96.35
C GLY A 464 -178.41 52.22 -95.29
N VAL A 465 -177.17 52.32 -95.84
CA VAL A 465 -176.08 53.26 -95.50
C VAL A 465 -175.04 52.84 -94.43
N SER A 466 -173.76 52.89 -94.89
CA SER A 466 -172.44 53.20 -94.26
C SER A 466 -172.11 52.60 -92.87
N GLU A 467 -170.88 52.45 -92.39
CA GLU A 467 -169.54 53.00 -92.67
C GLU A 467 -168.54 52.15 -91.83
N ASP A 468 -167.29 52.08 -92.30
CA ASP A 468 -166.00 51.89 -91.60
C ASP A 468 -165.91 51.17 -90.22
N GLU A 469 -165.21 50.02 -90.18
CA GLU A 469 -163.82 49.82 -89.67
C GLU A 469 -163.41 48.33 -89.78
#